data_AF-A0A1Q5A5Z1-F1
#
_entry.id   AF-A0A1Q5A5Z1-F1
#
_cell.length_a   1.000
_cell.length_b   1.000
_cell.length_c   1.000
_cell.angle_alpha   90.00
_cell.angle_beta   90.00
_cell.angle_gamma   90.00
#
_symmetry.space_group_name_H-M   'P 1'
#
loop_
_entity.id
_entity.type
_entity.pdbx_description
1 polymer ?
#
loop_
_entity_poly.entity_id
_entity_poly.type
_entity_poly.pdbx_seq_one_letter_code
_entity_poly.pdbx_strand_id
1 'polypeptide(L)'
;MSGENAPEATETTTTTEGTETEVVEQKKTLEQLTPEELIDYVKTLRKENASHRTAKQLKDKELEEFRAWKDSQKTELERAQEENATLKQDNLSLLKTSIALGAGLTMDDVEFISGETPEDMKASAEKLAGRVKAGQTNTTTNTTDVFAGTRGTATNEGPKNPNDVANAYMAQLIWGNGR
;
A
#
# COMPACT_ATOMS: atom_id res chain seq x y z
N MET A 1 -9.68 -47.46 -35.35
CA MET A 1 -10.80 -48.39 -35.10
C MET A 1 -11.36 -48.07 -33.73
N SER A 2 -12.66 -47.78 -33.67
CA SER A 2 -13.53 -47.73 -32.47
C SER A 2 -13.20 -46.64 -31.44
N GLY A 3 -13.97 -45.56 -31.22
CA GLY A 3 -15.37 -45.29 -31.52
C GLY A 3 -16.30 -45.90 -30.47
N GLU A 4 -16.59 -45.18 -29.38
CA GLU A 4 -17.68 -45.40 -28.40
C GLU A 4 -17.44 -44.46 -27.19
N ASN A 5 -18.39 -43.80 -26.56
CA ASN A 5 -19.75 -43.35 -26.91
C ASN A 5 -20.11 -42.37 -25.77
N ALA A 6 -20.49 -41.14 -26.10
CA ALA A 6 -21.20 -40.29 -25.15
C ALA A 6 -22.60 -40.88 -24.91
N PRO A 7 -23.20 -40.61 -23.75
CA PRO A 7 -24.60 -40.21 -23.83
C PRO A 7 -24.84 -38.84 -23.20
N GLU A 8 -25.37 -37.95 -24.04
CA GLU A 8 -26.13 -36.75 -23.71
C GLU A 8 -27.14 -37.02 -22.59
N ALA A 9 -27.11 -36.20 -21.54
CA ALA A 9 -28.22 -36.10 -20.60
C ALA A 9 -29.34 -35.31 -21.29
N THR A 10 -30.28 -36.04 -21.87
CA THR A 10 -31.51 -35.53 -22.47
C THR A 10 -32.38 -34.82 -21.45
N GLU A 11 -32.84 -33.64 -21.83
CA GLU A 11 -33.89 -32.84 -21.20
C GLU A 11 -35.18 -33.67 -21.03
N THR A 12 -35.62 -33.86 -19.79
CA THR A 12 -36.95 -34.39 -19.51
C THR A 12 -37.93 -33.22 -19.41
N THR A 13 -38.50 -32.83 -20.55
CA THR A 13 -39.74 -32.05 -20.61
C THR A 13 -40.90 -32.94 -20.18
N THR A 14 -41.30 -32.84 -18.91
CA THR A 14 -42.59 -33.39 -18.45
C THR A 14 -43.67 -32.38 -18.78
N THR A 15 -44.34 -32.57 -19.93
CA THR A 15 -45.63 -31.98 -20.24
C THR A 15 -46.68 -32.63 -19.34
N THR A 16 -47.11 -31.90 -18.31
CA THR A 16 -48.33 -32.21 -17.58
C THR A 16 -49.43 -31.31 -18.11
N GLU A 17 -50.38 -31.90 -18.85
CA GLU A 17 -51.67 -31.32 -19.18
C GLU A 17 -52.40 -30.96 -17.88
N GLY A 18 -52.30 -29.70 -17.48
CA GLY A 18 -53.23 -29.05 -16.57
C GLY A 18 -54.12 -28.14 -17.39
N THR A 19 -55.37 -28.53 -17.58
CA THR A 19 -56.43 -27.66 -18.11
C THR A 19 -56.66 -26.54 -17.11
N GLU A 20 -55.82 -25.50 -17.17
CA GLU A 20 -56.12 -24.21 -16.56
C GLU A 20 -57.22 -23.58 -17.42
N THR A 21 -58.45 -23.67 -16.92
CA THR A 21 -59.49 -22.71 -17.29
C THR A 21 -58.96 -21.31 -16.98
N GLU A 22 -58.39 -20.67 -18.00
CA GLU A 22 -58.07 -19.26 -18.02
C GLU A 22 -59.39 -18.49 -17.90
N VAL A 23 -59.80 -18.22 -16.66
CA VAL A 23 -60.81 -17.21 -16.38
C VAL A 23 -60.15 -15.89 -16.69
N VAL A 24 -60.31 -15.43 -17.93
CA VAL A 24 -60.00 -14.06 -18.35
C VAL A 24 -60.93 -13.15 -17.55
N GLU A 25 -60.50 -12.76 -16.36
CA GLU A 25 -61.18 -11.80 -15.51
C GLU A 25 -61.12 -10.45 -16.23
N GLN A 26 -62.18 -10.13 -16.98
CA GLN A 26 -62.32 -8.85 -17.65
C GLN A 26 -62.25 -7.76 -16.59
N LYS A 27 -61.14 -7.00 -16.60
CA LYS A 27 -60.91 -5.86 -15.71
C LYS A 27 -62.02 -4.82 -15.96
N LYS A 28 -63.08 -4.85 -15.15
CA LYS A 28 -64.11 -3.80 -15.16
C LYS A 28 -63.42 -2.46 -14.90
N THR A 29 -63.74 -1.46 -15.71
CA THR A 29 -63.27 -0.09 -15.47
C THR A 29 -63.98 0.49 -14.25
N LEU A 30 -63.34 1.42 -13.54
CA LEU A 30 -63.85 2.01 -12.28
C LEU A 30 -65.27 2.57 -12.38
N GLU A 31 -65.71 2.97 -13.57
CA GLU A 31 -67.04 3.51 -13.87
C GLU A 31 -68.15 2.45 -13.93
N GLN A 32 -67.78 1.16 -14.05
CA GLN A 32 -68.70 0.02 -14.16
C GLN A 32 -68.91 -0.73 -12.84
N LEU A 33 -68.20 -0.32 -11.77
CA LEU A 33 -68.32 -0.95 -10.47
C LEU A 33 -69.52 -0.38 -9.70
N THR A 34 -70.29 -1.26 -9.10
CA THR A 34 -71.31 -0.90 -8.12
C THR A 34 -70.67 -0.25 -6.88
N PRO A 35 -71.44 0.52 -6.08
CA PRO A 35 -70.91 1.15 -4.87
C PRO A 35 -70.26 0.16 -3.88
N GLU A 36 -70.77 -1.06 -3.80
CA GLU A 36 -70.20 -2.13 -2.97
C GLU A 36 -68.87 -2.65 -3.54
N GLU A 37 -68.80 -2.89 -4.86
CA GLU A 37 -67.56 -3.29 -5.54
C GLU A 37 -66.46 -2.21 -5.43
N LEU A 38 -66.82 -0.91 -5.46
CA LEU A 38 -65.88 0.20 -5.24
C LEU A 38 -65.30 0.20 -3.82
N ILE A 39 -66.11 -0.09 -2.81
CA ILE A 39 -65.65 -0.18 -1.42
C ILE A 39 -64.65 -1.32 -1.27
N ASP A 40 -64.92 -2.47 -1.88
CA ASP A 40 -64.02 -3.62 -1.82
C ASP A 40 -62.73 -3.38 -2.62
N TYR A 41 -62.80 -2.70 -3.75
CA TYR A 41 -61.63 -2.25 -4.50
C TYR A 41 -60.76 -1.26 -3.70
N VAL A 42 -61.36 -0.35 -2.94
CA VAL A 42 -60.60 0.53 -2.04
C VAL A 42 -59.94 -0.26 -0.91
N LYS A 43 -60.57 -1.32 -0.40
CA LYS A 43 -59.96 -2.21 0.60
C LYS A 43 -58.78 -2.99 0.03
N THR A 44 -58.87 -3.50 -1.21
CA THR A 44 -57.76 -4.21 -1.85
C THR A 44 -56.58 -3.26 -2.09
N LEU A 45 -56.81 -2.07 -2.64
CA LEU A 45 -55.76 -1.05 -2.82
C LEU A 45 -55.08 -0.65 -1.50
N ARG A 46 -55.83 -0.58 -0.40
CA ARG A 46 -55.25 -0.30 0.93
C ARG A 46 -54.37 -1.46 1.41
N LYS A 47 -54.79 -2.71 1.21
CA LYS A 47 -54.00 -3.90 1.54
C LYS A 47 -52.74 -3.99 0.69
N GLU A 48 -52.83 -3.75 -0.61
CA GLU A 48 -51.68 -3.71 -1.51
C GLU A 48 -50.70 -2.60 -1.11
N ASN A 49 -51.18 -1.39 -0.86
CA ASN A 49 -50.31 -0.30 -0.40
C ASN A 49 -49.65 -0.57 0.96
N ALA A 50 -50.33 -1.29 1.87
CA ALA A 50 -49.72 -1.72 3.12
C ALA A 50 -48.62 -2.76 2.86
N SER A 51 -48.90 -3.75 2.00
CA SER A 51 -47.94 -4.77 1.57
C SER A 51 -46.70 -4.17 0.91
N HIS A 52 -46.87 -3.23 -0.03
CA HIS A 52 -45.77 -2.53 -0.67
C HIS A 52 -44.93 -1.72 0.31
N ARG A 53 -45.56 -1.09 1.31
CA ARG A 53 -44.82 -0.39 2.38
C ARG A 53 -43.98 -1.35 3.21
N THR A 54 -44.55 -2.50 3.61
CA THR A 54 -43.80 -3.51 4.36
C THR A 54 -42.67 -4.13 3.54
N ALA A 55 -42.91 -4.44 2.26
CA ALA A 55 -41.89 -4.98 1.37
C ALA A 55 -40.76 -3.99 1.14
N LYS A 56 -41.08 -2.70 0.96
CA LYS A 56 -40.07 -1.65 0.84
C LYS A 56 -39.23 -1.54 2.13
N GLN A 57 -39.86 -1.52 3.30
CA GLN A 57 -39.13 -1.46 4.57
C GLN A 57 -38.19 -2.65 4.77
N LEU A 58 -38.60 -3.86 4.37
CA LEU A 58 -37.74 -5.04 4.42
C LEU A 58 -36.54 -4.90 3.48
N LYS A 59 -36.78 -4.45 2.24
CA LYS A 59 -35.72 -4.23 1.25
C LYS A 59 -34.73 -3.14 1.67
N ASP A 60 -35.23 -2.05 2.25
CA ASP A 60 -34.38 -0.97 2.76
C ASP A 60 -33.48 -1.49 3.90
N LYS A 61 -34.01 -2.30 4.82
CA LYS A 61 -33.22 -2.95 5.89
C LYS A 61 -32.17 -3.92 5.35
N GLU A 62 -32.54 -4.81 4.42
CA GLU A 62 -31.59 -5.73 3.77
C GLU A 62 -30.45 -4.97 3.09
N LEU A 63 -30.76 -3.83 2.45
CA LEU A 63 -29.77 -2.98 1.79
C LEU A 63 -28.82 -2.30 2.80
N GLU A 64 -29.36 -1.82 3.93
CA GLU A 64 -28.57 -1.25 5.01
C GLU A 64 -27.62 -2.28 5.62
N GLU A 65 -28.11 -3.49 5.91
CA GLU A 65 -27.30 -4.60 6.41
C GLU A 65 -26.21 -5.01 5.41
N PHE A 66 -26.54 -5.09 4.13
CA PHE A 66 -25.57 -5.40 3.09
C PHE A 66 -24.47 -4.33 2.95
N ARG A 67 -24.84 -3.04 3.07
CA ARG A 67 -23.87 -1.93 3.06
C ARG A 67 -22.96 -1.98 4.28
N ALA A 68 -23.53 -2.18 5.48
CA ALA A 68 -22.75 -2.31 6.70
C ALA A 68 -21.78 -3.51 6.63
N TRP A 69 -22.24 -4.65 6.10
CA TRP A 69 -21.38 -5.80 5.86
C TRP A 69 -20.24 -5.47 4.90
N LYS A 70 -20.54 -4.84 3.75
CA LYS A 70 -19.51 -4.44 2.77
C LYS A 70 -18.47 -3.49 3.37
N ASP A 71 -18.90 -2.53 4.17
CA ASP A 71 -17.99 -1.58 4.82
C ASP A 71 -17.11 -2.26 5.89
N SER A 72 -17.68 -3.22 6.64
CA SER A 72 -16.90 -4.05 7.58
C SER A 72 -15.86 -4.92 6.87
N GLN A 73 -16.19 -5.52 5.72
CA GLN A 73 -15.24 -6.31 4.93
C GLN A 73 -14.14 -5.44 4.34
N LYS A 74 -14.45 -4.21 3.92
CA LYS A 74 -13.43 -3.27 3.44
C LYS A 74 -12.43 -2.93 4.53
N THR A 75 -12.93 -2.68 5.75
CA THR A 75 -12.10 -2.40 6.93
C THR A 75 -11.23 -3.61 7.30
N GLU A 76 -11.79 -4.82 7.23
CA GLU A 76 -11.04 -6.06 7.49
C GLU A 76 -9.95 -6.29 6.46
N LEU A 77 -10.23 -6.01 5.19
CA LEU A 77 -9.27 -6.14 4.11
C LEU A 77 -8.12 -5.13 4.28
N GLU A 78 -8.43 -3.88 4.63
CA GLU A 78 -7.41 -2.87 4.95
C GLU A 78 -6.53 -3.33 6.12
N ARG A 79 -7.12 -3.84 7.21
CA ARG A 79 -6.36 -4.41 8.33
C ARG A 79 -5.49 -5.59 7.92
N ALA A 80 -6.02 -6.52 7.12
CA ALA A 80 -5.27 -7.67 6.63
C ALA A 80 -4.11 -7.25 5.70
N GLN A 81 -4.27 -6.18 4.92
CA GLN A 81 -3.20 -5.62 4.11
C GLN A 81 -2.11 -4.98 4.96
N GLU A 82 -2.47 -4.22 5.99
CA GLU A 82 -1.52 -3.62 6.95
C GLU A 82 -0.75 -4.71 7.71
N GLU A 83 -1.44 -5.75 8.17
CA GLU A 83 -0.80 -6.89 8.87
C GLU A 83 0.16 -7.63 7.93
N ASN A 84 -0.24 -7.88 6.68
CA ASN A 84 0.63 -8.55 5.69
C ASN A 84 1.85 -7.69 5.33
N ALA A 85 1.68 -6.38 5.19
CA ALA A 85 2.79 -5.45 4.97
C ALA A 85 3.78 -5.49 6.16
N THR A 86 3.27 -5.49 7.38
CA THR A 86 4.08 -5.60 8.61
C THR A 86 4.83 -6.93 8.66
N LEU A 87 4.15 -8.06 8.43
CA LEU A 87 4.77 -9.38 8.41
C LEU A 87 5.85 -9.51 7.32
N LYS A 88 5.63 -8.91 6.14
CA LYS A 88 6.65 -8.87 5.08
C LYS A 88 7.87 -8.06 5.50
N GLN A 89 7.66 -6.91 6.14
CA GLN A 89 8.74 -6.08 6.66
C GLN A 89 9.53 -6.81 7.76
N ASP A 90 8.83 -7.47 8.68
CA ASP A 90 9.46 -8.25 9.75
C ASP A 90 10.28 -9.41 9.19
N ASN A 91 9.73 -10.14 8.20
CA ASN A 91 10.43 -11.25 7.56
C ASN A 91 11.67 -10.77 6.80
N LEU A 92 11.59 -9.65 6.08
CA LEU A 92 12.75 -9.03 5.44
C LEU A 92 13.81 -8.60 6.47
N SER A 93 13.40 -8.07 7.60
CA SER A 93 14.31 -7.66 8.68
C SER A 93 15.01 -8.87 9.32
N LEU A 94 14.27 -9.97 9.55
CA LEU A 94 14.84 -11.25 10.01
C LEU A 94 15.81 -11.85 8.98
N LEU A 95 15.48 -11.77 7.70
CA LEU A 95 16.37 -12.23 6.63
C LEU A 95 17.67 -11.40 6.62
N LYS A 96 17.57 -10.07 6.66
CA LYS A 96 18.74 -9.17 6.68
C LYS A 96 19.63 -9.42 7.90
N THR A 97 19.03 -9.58 9.09
CA THR A 97 19.79 -9.89 10.32
C THR A 97 20.49 -11.25 10.21
N SER A 98 19.83 -12.28 9.67
CA SER A 98 20.46 -13.59 9.46
C SER A 98 21.66 -13.54 8.51
N ILE A 99 21.55 -12.74 7.44
CA ILE A 99 22.63 -12.53 6.46
C ILE A 99 23.77 -11.72 7.08
N ALA A 100 23.46 -10.67 7.84
CA ALA A 100 24.45 -9.87 8.55
C ALA A 100 25.28 -10.73 9.51
N LEU A 101 24.61 -11.55 10.33
CA LEU A 101 25.26 -12.48 11.25
C LEU A 101 26.16 -13.47 10.51
N GLY A 102 25.68 -14.04 9.39
CA GLY A 102 26.48 -14.93 8.54
C GLY A 102 27.73 -14.27 7.93
N ALA A 103 27.66 -12.97 7.65
CA ALA A 103 28.77 -12.17 7.12
C ALA A 103 29.71 -11.61 8.23
N GLY A 104 29.37 -11.81 9.51
CA GLY A 104 30.13 -11.28 10.65
C GLY A 104 29.97 -9.77 10.85
N LEU A 105 28.84 -9.21 10.40
CA LEU A 105 28.46 -7.82 10.58
C LEU A 105 27.72 -7.61 11.91
N THR A 106 27.76 -6.39 12.45
CA THR A 106 27.03 -6.04 13.67
C THR A 106 25.55 -5.74 13.39
N MET A 107 24.73 -5.64 14.43
CA MET A 107 23.32 -5.28 14.26
C MET A 107 23.14 -3.87 13.69
N ASP A 108 24.06 -2.96 13.98
CA ASP A 108 24.06 -1.60 13.44
C ASP A 108 24.32 -1.58 11.93
N ASP A 109 24.98 -2.62 11.41
CA ASP A 109 25.31 -2.74 9.98
C ASP A 109 24.13 -3.30 9.13
N VAL A 110 23.10 -3.84 9.77
CA VAL A 110 21.95 -4.49 9.10
C VAL A 110 21.17 -3.50 8.24
N GLU A 111 21.08 -2.24 8.66
CA GLU A 111 20.38 -1.19 7.93
C GLU A 111 21.00 -0.92 6.56
N PHE A 112 22.32 -1.12 6.42
CA PHE A 112 23.06 -0.89 5.18
C PHE A 112 23.00 -2.06 4.19
N ILE A 113 22.37 -3.18 4.57
CA ILE A 113 22.16 -4.32 3.67
C ILE A 113 21.02 -3.97 2.71
N SER A 114 21.37 -3.87 1.43
CA SER A 114 20.47 -3.52 0.32
C SER A 114 20.20 -4.73 -0.58
N GLY A 115 19.04 -4.73 -1.24
CA GLY A 115 18.63 -5.81 -2.17
C GLY A 115 17.18 -6.23 -1.96
N GLU A 116 16.56 -6.70 -3.04
CA GLU A 116 15.20 -7.26 -3.03
C GLU A 116 15.21 -8.79 -2.93
N THR A 117 16.31 -9.43 -3.38
CA THR A 117 16.50 -10.87 -3.32
C THR A 117 17.49 -11.27 -2.21
N PRO A 118 17.38 -12.49 -1.65
CA PRO A 118 18.34 -13.01 -0.68
C PRO A 118 19.79 -13.01 -1.21
N GLU A 119 19.97 -13.26 -2.50
CA GLU A 119 21.26 -13.27 -3.18
C GLU A 119 21.88 -11.88 -3.24
N ASP A 120 21.08 -10.86 -3.59
CA ASP A 120 21.53 -9.46 -3.61
C ASP A 120 21.91 -8.99 -2.21
N MET A 121 21.11 -9.35 -1.20
CA MET A 121 21.39 -9.03 0.20
C MET A 121 22.70 -9.65 0.68
N LYS A 122 22.98 -10.91 0.32
CA LYS A 122 24.25 -11.58 0.63
C LYS A 122 25.42 -10.86 -0.02
N ALA A 123 25.32 -10.54 -1.31
CA ALA A 123 26.37 -9.81 -2.02
C ALA A 123 26.60 -8.40 -1.42
N SER A 124 25.54 -7.72 -0.99
CA SER A 124 25.62 -6.43 -0.29
C SER A 124 26.31 -6.58 1.06
N ALA A 125 25.97 -7.61 1.84
CA ALA A 125 26.56 -7.88 3.15
C ALA A 125 28.05 -8.24 3.04
N GLU A 126 28.45 -9.05 2.06
CA GLU A 126 29.85 -9.38 1.80
C GLU A 126 30.68 -8.14 1.43
N LYS A 127 30.13 -7.27 0.56
CA LYS A 127 30.77 -5.99 0.21
C LYS A 127 30.93 -5.10 1.45
N LEU A 128 29.93 -5.05 2.32
CA LEU A 128 29.97 -4.26 3.54
C LEU A 128 31.01 -4.82 4.52
N ALA A 129 31.03 -6.14 4.73
CA ALA A 129 32.01 -6.79 5.59
C ALA A 129 33.46 -6.56 5.12
N GLY A 130 33.69 -6.58 3.80
CA GLY A 130 34.99 -6.22 3.21
C GLY A 130 35.41 -4.79 3.52
N ARG A 131 34.48 -3.83 3.47
CA ARG A 131 34.76 -2.41 3.80
C ARG A 131 35.06 -2.21 5.27
N VAL A 132 34.30 -2.85 6.17
CA VAL A 132 34.53 -2.76 7.63
C VAL A 132 35.92 -3.29 7.98
N LYS A 133 36.30 -4.45 7.42
CA LYS A 133 37.64 -5.03 7.61
C LYS A 133 38.75 -4.13 7.06
N ALA A 134 38.57 -3.56 5.86
CA ALA A 134 39.55 -2.65 5.26
C ALA A 134 39.68 -1.31 6.02
N GLY A 135 38.57 -0.81 6.58
CA GLY A 135 38.56 0.39 7.43
C GLY A 135 39.30 0.16 8.75
N GLN A 136 39.17 -1.02 9.36
CA GLN A 136 39.90 -1.39 10.57
C GLN A 136 41.42 -1.49 10.35
N THR A 137 41.88 -1.93 9.18
CA THR A 137 43.33 -2.03 8.87
C THR A 137 44.02 -0.68 8.65
N ASN A 138 43.26 0.39 8.35
CA ASN A 138 43.83 1.72 8.10
C ASN A 138 43.96 2.60 9.36
N THR A 139 43.51 2.12 10.52
CA THR A 139 43.53 2.89 11.77
C THR A 139 44.85 2.75 12.55
N THR A 140 45.79 1.89 12.13
CA THR A 140 47.02 1.62 12.91
C THR A 140 48.28 2.41 12.48
N THR A 141 48.26 3.21 11.42
CA THR A 141 49.49 3.87 10.90
C THR A 141 49.43 5.38 10.68
N ASN A 142 48.43 6.09 11.21
CA ASN A 142 48.43 7.55 11.25
C ASN A 142 48.53 8.09 12.68
N THR A 143 49.48 7.59 13.47
CA THR A 143 50.12 8.45 14.47
C THR A 143 51.07 9.37 13.69
N THR A 144 50.55 10.49 13.19
CA THR A 144 51.38 11.60 12.76
C THR A 144 52.17 12.04 13.98
N ASP A 145 53.44 11.65 14.05
CA ASP A 145 54.37 12.13 15.05
C ASP A 145 54.53 13.64 14.86
N VAL A 146 53.81 14.42 15.66
CA VAL A 146 53.86 15.89 15.67
C VAL A 146 55.23 16.41 16.12
N PHE A 147 56.17 15.53 16.49
CA PHE A 147 57.51 15.89 16.97
C PHE A 147 58.65 15.51 16.00
N ALA A 148 58.38 14.75 14.95
CA ALA A 148 59.39 14.34 13.97
C ALA A 148 59.42 15.25 12.73
N GLY A 149 59.80 16.52 12.90
CA GLY A 149 60.27 17.32 11.75
C GLY A 149 59.88 18.78 11.70
N THR A 150 60.32 19.60 12.67
CA THR A 150 60.46 21.06 12.45
C THR A 150 61.73 21.56 13.11
N ARG A 151 62.86 21.31 12.45
CA ARG A 151 64.08 22.12 12.58
C ARG A 151 64.44 22.68 11.20
N GLY A 152 63.57 23.56 10.72
CA GLY A 152 63.77 24.36 9.51
C GLY A 152 64.11 25.80 9.87
N THR A 153 65.36 26.17 9.59
CA THR A 153 65.90 27.51 9.28
C THR A 153 65.03 28.75 9.54
N ALA A 154 65.41 29.53 10.55
CA ALA A 154 65.03 30.94 10.64
C ALA A 154 65.92 31.76 9.69
N THR A 155 65.42 32.08 8.50
CA THR A 155 65.92 33.22 7.71
C THR A 155 65.04 34.42 7.98
N ASN A 156 65.68 35.41 8.60
CA ASN A 156 65.14 36.68 9.05
C ASN A 156 65.08 37.63 7.84
N GLU A 157 63.90 37.89 7.27
CA GLU A 157 63.68 39.04 6.38
C GLU A 157 62.40 39.76 6.80
N GLY A 158 62.58 40.90 7.47
CA GLY A 158 61.50 41.80 7.85
C GLY A 158 60.93 42.59 6.67
N PRO A 159 59.71 43.16 6.82
CA PRO A 159 59.06 43.91 5.75
C PRO A 159 59.78 45.24 5.47
N LYS A 160 60.24 45.42 4.23
CA LYS A 160 60.91 46.63 3.72
C LYS A 160 59.90 47.65 3.14
N ASN A 161 58.85 48.04 3.86
CA ASN A 161 58.22 49.37 3.74
C ASN A 161 56.90 49.48 4.53
N PRO A 162 56.68 50.55 5.31
CA PRO A 162 55.41 50.78 5.99
C PRO A 162 54.28 51.32 5.09
N ASN A 163 54.52 51.64 3.82
CA ASN A 163 53.51 52.20 2.91
C ASN A 163 52.71 51.15 2.11
N ASP A 164 53.08 49.87 2.11
CA ASP A 164 52.32 48.83 1.39
C ASP A 164 51.08 48.33 2.13
N VAL A 165 50.92 48.69 3.41
CA VAL A 165 49.78 48.25 4.23
C VAL A 165 48.52 49.08 3.93
N ALA A 166 48.66 50.31 3.40
CA ALA A 166 47.55 51.22 3.17
C ALA A 166 46.76 50.93 1.87
N ASN A 167 47.38 50.30 0.86
CA ASN A 167 46.70 50.00 -0.41
C ASN A 167 45.98 48.63 -0.42
N ALA A 168 46.31 47.72 0.50
CA ALA A 168 45.65 46.41 0.56
C ALA A 168 44.28 46.46 1.26
N TYR A 169 44.04 47.44 2.16
CA TYR A 169 42.82 47.50 2.96
C TYR A 169 41.68 48.33 2.37
N MET A 170 41.90 49.08 1.27
CA MET A 170 40.84 49.89 0.62
C MET A 170 40.32 49.30 -0.69
N ALA A 171 40.97 48.29 -1.27
CA ALA A 171 40.54 47.67 -2.54
C ALA A 171 39.51 46.53 -2.38
N GLN A 172 39.19 46.09 -1.15
CA GLN A 172 38.24 44.99 -0.91
C GLN A 172 36.92 45.42 -0.28
N LEU A 173 36.72 46.73 -0.10
CA LEU A 173 35.44 47.34 0.30
C LEU A 173 34.67 47.98 -0.88
N ILE A 174 35.22 47.91 -2.09
CA ILE A 174 34.62 48.44 -3.32
C ILE A 174 34.70 47.36 -4.41
N TRP A 175 34.05 46.19 -4.23
CA TRP A 175 33.63 45.25 -5.30
C TRP A 175 33.01 43.94 -4.73
N GLY A 176 32.06 44.07 -3.79
CA GLY A 176 31.37 42.89 -3.23
C GLY A 176 29.90 43.07 -2.87
N ASN A 177 29.31 44.24 -3.14
CA ASN A 177 27.88 44.47 -2.96
C ASN A 177 27.26 45.02 -4.26
N GLY A 178 26.53 44.14 -4.97
CA GLY A 178 25.44 44.55 -5.84
C GLY A 178 25.61 44.26 -7.33
N ARG A 179 25.28 43.04 -7.76
CA ARG A 179 24.13 42.71 -8.64
C ARG A 179 24.20 41.26 -9.13
#